data_AF-A0A0F0LHK5-F1
#
_entry.id   AF-A0A0F0LHK5-F1
#
_cell.length_a   1.000
_cell.length_b   1.000
_cell.length_c   1.000
_cell.angle_alpha   90.00
_cell.angle_beta   90.00
_cell.angle_gamma   90.00
#
_symmetry.space_group_name_H-M   'P 1'
#
loop_
_entity.id
_entity.type
_entity.pdbx_description
1 polymer ?
#
loop_
_entity_poly.entity_id
_entity_poly.type
_entity_poly.pdbx_seq_one_letter_code
_entity_poly.pdbx_strand_id
1 'polypeptide(L)' 'MGVVFPEGTVSVTTANGDTVLLRICDLCGAAVVEADGTDLAFHKRWHRTTGSGNWVDPGTGRLHRS' A
#
# COMPACT_ATOMS: atom_id res chain seq x y z
N MET A 1 17.95 2.94 7.74
CA MET A 1 16.70 2.86 8.54
C MET A 1 15.58 3.06 7.54
N GLY A 2 14.72 2.07 7.32
CA GLY A 2 13.76 2.10 6.20
C GLY A 2 12.55 2.99 6.47
N VAL A 3 11.92 3.50 5.41
CA VAL A 3 10.59 4.11 5.51
C VAL A 3 9.62 3.03 5.96
N VAL A 4 8.98 3.23 7.12
CA VAL A 4 7.92 2.35 7.61
C VAL A 4 6.61 2.97 7.19
N PHE A 5 5.88 2.30 6.30
CA PHE A 5 4.53 2.70 5.95
C PHE A 5 3.55 2.16 6.99
N PRO A 6 2.51 2.94 7.35
CA PRO A 6 1.47 2.44 8.22
C PRO A 6 0.77 1.23 7.57
N GLU A 7 0.43 0.24 8.38
CA GLU A 7 -0.34 -0.94 7.97
C GLU A 7 -1.74 -0.91 8.60
N GLY A 8 -2.70 -1.61 7.99
CA GLY A 8 -4.04 -1.77 8.55
C GLY A 8 -5.17 -1.33 7.62
N THR A 9 -6.29 -0.92 8.21
CA THR A 9 -7.54 -0.60 7.49
C THR A 9 -8.14 0.69 8.02
N VAL A 10 -8.64 1.53 7.12
CA VAL A 10 -9.46 2.70 7.42
C VAL A 10 -10.86 2.47 6.86
N SER A 11 -11.90 2.68 7.66
CA SER A 11 -13.29 2.68 7.19
C SER A 11 -13.75 4.11 6.89
N VAL A 12 -14.32 4.33 5.71
CA VAL A 12 -14.94 5.60 5.33
C VAL A 12 -16.43 5.36 5.15
N THR A 13 -17.25 6.06 5.94
CA THR A 13 -18.71 6.04 5.80
C THR A 13 -19.17 7.30 5.08
N THR A 14 -19.91 7.13 3.98
CA THR A 14 -20.49 8.23 3.21
C THR A 14 -21.64 8.87 3.98
N ALA A 15 -22.01 10.10 3.61
CA ALA A 15 -23.18 10.76 4.18
C ALA A 15 -24.49 9.99 3.95
N ASN A 16 -24.52 9.10 2.95
CA ASN A 16 -25.67 8.26 2.62
C ASN A 16 -25.67 6.92 3.40
N GLY A 17 -24.64 6.66 4.22
CA GLY A 17 -24.53 5.46 5.05
C GLY A 17 -23.71 4.33 4.44
N ASP A 18 -23.24 4.46 3.20
CA ASP A 18 -22.38 3.45 2.58
C ASP A 18 -21.02 3.41 3.26
N THR A 19 -20.48 2.23 3.56
CA THR A 19 -19.15 2.11 4.16
C THR A 19 -18.19 1.42 3.20
N VAL A 20 -17.05 2.06 2.95
CA VAL A 20 -15.95 1.51 2.16
C VAL A 20 -14.76 1.25 3.09
N LEU A 21 -14.14 0.08 2.95
CA LEU A 21 -12.91 -0.25 3.63
C LEU A 21 -11.73 0.09 2.71
N LEU A 22 -10.74 0.79 3.24
CA LEU A 22 -9.48 1.09 2.58
C LEU A 22 -8.36 0.36 3.33
N ARG A 23 -7.59 -0.50 2.66
CA ARG A 23 -6.38 -1.10 3.25
C ARG A 23 -5.16 -0.30 2.88
N ILE A 24 -4.25 -0.14 3.82
CA ILE A 24 -2.99 0.57 3.56
C ILE A 24 -1.96 -0.46 3.08
N CYS A 25 -1.35 -0.19 1.93
CA CYS A 25 -0.24 -0.96 1.41
C CYS A 25 1.02 -0.69 2.25
N ASP A 26 1.52 -1.73 2.89
CA ASP A 26 2.75 -1.74 3.70
C ASP A 26 4.04 -1.46 2.89
N LEU A 27 3.97 -1.53 1.55
CA LEU A 27 5.13 -1.30 0.67
C LEU A 27 5.27 0.14 0.19
N CYS A 28 4.17 0.90 0.09
CA CYS A 28 4.17 2.24 -0.51
C CYS A 28 3.29 3.26 0.22
N GLY A 29 2.54 2.84 1.24
CA GLY A 29 1.63 3.68 2.01
C GLY A 29 0.32 4.05 1.30
N ALA A 30 0.08 3.56 0.09
CA ALA A 30 -1.16 3.83 -0.63
C ALA A 30 -2.37 3.19 0.06
N ALA A 31 -3.45 3.96 0.24
CA ALA A 31 -4.74 3.43 0.62
C ALA A 31 -5.42 2.82 -0.62
N VAL A 32 -5.68 1.52 -0.58
CA VAL A 32 -6.31 0.75 -1.64
C VAL A 32 -7.71 0.40 -1.19
N VAL A 33 -8.72 0.66 -2.03
CA VAL A 33 -10.10 0.24 -1.76
C VAL A 33 -10.13 -1.27 -1.67
N GLU A 34 -10.73 -1.83 -0.63
CA GLU A 34 -11.00 -3.27 -0.56
C GLU A 34 -12.30 -3.58 -1.28
N ALA A 35 -12.20 -4.00 -2.53
CA ALA A 35 -13.24 -4.74 -3.21
C ALA A 35 -12.92 -6.24 -3.09
N ASP A 36 -13.82 -7.02 -2.49
CA ASP A 36 -13.81 -8.49 -2.44
C ASP A 36 -12.44 -9.16 -2.15
N GLY A 37 -11.57 -8.51 -1.38
CA GLY A 37 -10.22 -8.99 -1.05
C GLY A 37 -9.22 -9.00 -2.22
N THR A 38 -9.55 -8.42 -3.37
CA THR A 38 -8.75 -8.53 -4.59
C THR A 38 -7.80 -7.36 -4.81
N ASP A 39 -8.18 -6.17 -4.39
CA ASP A 39 -7.52 -4.94 -4.83
C ASP A 39 -6.16 -4.74 -4.19
N LEU A 40 -6.01 -5.00 -2.88
CA LEU A 40 -4.70 -5.00 -2.24
C LEU A 40 -3.80 -6.12 -2.77
N ALA A 41 -4.35 -7.30 -3.02
CA ALA A 41 -3.58 -8.42 -3.58
C ALA A 41 -3.07 -8.09 -4.99
N PHE A 42 -3.91 -7.49 -5.83
CA PHE A 42 -3.55 -6.99 -7.15
C PHE A 42 -2.48 -5.89 -7.06
N HIS A 43 -2.65 -4.93 -6.15
CA HIS A 43 -1.71 -3.84 -5.93
C HIS A 43 -0.32 -4.36 -5.51
N LYS A 44 -0.26 -5.31 -4.57
CA LYS A 44 1.00 -5.98 -4.19
C LYS A 44 1.61 -6.78 -5.34
N ARG A 45 0.79 -7.39 -6.21
CA ARG A 45 1.28 -8.06 -7.42
C ARG A 45 1.89 -7.07 -8.41
N TRP A 46 1.27 -5.90 -8.61
CA TRP A 46 1.80 -4.84 -9.46
C TRP A 46 3.17 -4.35 -9.00
N HIS A 47 3.38 -4.18 -7.69
CA HIS A 47 4.69 -3.85 -7.13
C HIS A 47 5.76 -4.87 -7.48
N ARG A 48 5.45 -6.17 -7.33
CA ARG A 48 6.39 -7.25 -7.69
C ARG A 48 6.74 -7.24 -9.17
N THR A 49 5.76 -6.99 -10.05
CA THR A 49 5.97 -7.00 -11.50
C THR A 49 6.79 -5.78 -11.97
N THR A 50 6.52 -4.61 -11.40
CA THR A 50 7.16 -3.36 -11.85
C THR A 50 8.42 -3.00 -11.05
N GLY A 51 8.64 -3.64 -9.91
CA GLY A 51 9.71 -3.29 -8.97
C GLY A 51 9.48 -1.97 -8.24
N SER A 52 8.27 -1.41 -8.28
CA SER A 52 7.94 -0.12 -7.66
C SER A 52 7.90 -0.15 -6.13
N GLY A 53 7.97 -1.35 -5.52
CA GLY A 53 8.21 -1.51 -4.07
C GLY A 53 9.69 -1.35 -3.68
N ASN A 54 10.60 -1.31 -4.65
CA ASN A 54 12.01 -1.06 -4.39
C ASN A 54 12.25 0.45 -4.25
N TRP A 55 13.15 0.86 -3.36
CA TRP A 55 13.56 2.25 -3.21
C TRP A 55 15.05 2.36 -2.93
N VAL A 56 15.62 3.52 -3.26
CA VAL A 56 17.04 3.83 -3.02
C VAL A 56 17.15 4.75 -1.82
N ASP A 57 17.96 4.37 -0.84
CA ASP A 57 18.28 5.23 0.29
C ASP A 57 19.09 6.44 -0.19
N PRO A 58 18.58 7.68 -0.07
CA PRO A 58 19.28 8.86 -0.57
C PRO A 58 20.55 9.20 0.23
N GLY A 59 20.67 8.72 1.47
CA GLY A 59 21.86 8.92 2.30
C GLY A 59 22.96 7.89 2.07
N THR A 60 22.61 6.67 1.62
CA THR A 60 23.58 5.57 1.46
C THR A 60 23.70 5.03 0.04
N GLY A 61 22.81 5.41 -0.88
CA GLY A 61 22.71 4.86 -2.23
C GLY A 61 22.28 3.39 -2.28
N ARG A 62 21.94 2.78 -1.13
CA ARG A 62 21.59 1.37 -1.05
C ARG A 62 20.21 1.13 -1.65
N LEU A 63 20.11 0.11 -2.52
CA LEU A 63 18.82 -0.40 -2.99
C LEU A 63 18.18 -1.28 -1.92
N HIS A 64 16.98 -0.91 -1.49
CA HIS A 64 16.11 -1.71 -0.66
C HIS A 64 15.09 -2.42 -1.55
N ARG A 65 14.97 -3.74 -1.40
CA ARG A 65 13.98 -4.55 -2.12
C ARG A 65 12.86 -4.95 -1.17
N SER A 66 11.62 -4.78 -1.63
CA SER A 66 10.40 -5.24 -0.95
C SER A 66 10.21 -6.75 -1.09
#